data_AF-A0A7K6IXC1-F1
#
_entry.id   AF-A0A7K6IXC1-F1
#
_cell.length_a   1.000
_cell.length_b   1.000
_cell.length_c   1.000
_cell.angle_alpha   90.00
_cell.angle_beta   90.00
_cell.angle_gamma   90.00
#
_symmetry.space_group_name_H-M   'P 1'
#
loop_
_entity.id
_entity.type
_entity.pdbx_description
1 polymer ?
#
loop_
_entity_poly.entity_id
_entity_poly.type
_entity_poly.pdbx_seq_one_letter_code
_entity_poly.pdbx_strand_id
1 'polypeptide(L)'
;ALVEPLDEALSLWKRLLENPGIPDVRSPEQTVTSLQLLASLYRLQAQPLQALESFQLLRSLCRRLGDHSGAADALCQLARLLLQLECPSQAQVFLEELELCPAEAEGSE
;
A
#
# COMPACT_ATOMS: atom_id res chain seq x y z
N ALA A 1 -21.61 -7.32 -10.28
CA ALA A 1 -20.90 -6.92 -9.05
C ALA A 1 -19.46 -6.60 -9.43
N LEU A 2 -18.92 -5.42 -9.07
CA LEU A 2 -17.57 -5.02 -9.47
C LEU A 2 -16.45 -5.69 -8.63
N VAL A 3 -16.82 -6.52 -7.66
CA VAL A 3 -15.88 -7.17 -6.72
C VAL A 3 -15.04 -8.25 -7.40
N GLU A 4 -15.65 -9.07 -8.26
CA GLU A 4 -14.97 -10.18 -8.94
C GLU A 4 -13.74 -9.77 -9.78
N PRO A 5 -13.81 -8.76 -10.68
CA PRO A 5 -12.62 -8.33 -11.42
C PRO A 5 -11.56 -7.66 -10.53
N LEU A 6 -11.95 -7.08 -9.38
CA LEU A 6 -10.99 -6.50 -8.45
C LEU A 6 -10.26 -7.60 -7.68
N ASP A 7 -10.96 -8.65 -7.26
CA ASP A 7 -10.36 -9.80 -6.58
C ASP A 7 -9.41 -10.57 -7.50
N GLU A 8 -9.76 -10.70 -8.77
CA GLU A 8 -8.85 -11.22 -9.79
C GLU A 8 -7.60 -10.34 -9.92
N ALA A 9 -7.77 -9.02 -10.03
CA ALA A 9 -6.65 -8.08 -10.10
C ALA A 9 -5.75 -8.17 -8.85
N LEU A 10 -6.33 -8.24 -7.65
CA LEU A 10 -5.59 -8.40 -6.40
C LEU A 10 -4.79 -9.70 -6.40
N SER A 11 -5.38 -10.81 -6.87
CA SER A 11 -4.69 -12.09 -6.96
C SER A 11 -3.47 -12.03 -7.90
N LEU A 12 -3.58 -11.31 -9.02
CA LEU A 12 -2.49 -11.10 -9.96
C LEU A 12 -1.39 -10.23 -9.36
N TRP A 13 -1.75 -9.16 -8.63
CA TRP A 13 -0.78 -8.33 -7.93
C TRP A 13 -0.02 -9.09 -6.87
N LYS A 14 -0.70 -9.91 -6.06
CA LYS A 14 -0.07 -10.77 -5.05
C LYS A 14 0.94 -11.71 -5.68
N ARG A 15 0.58 -12.35 -6.80
CA ARG A 15 1.46 -13.26 -7.53
C ARG A 15 2.66 -12.53 -8.14
N LEU A 16 2.46 -11.34 -8.71
CA LEU A 16 3.54 -10.55 -9.30
C LEU A 16 4.54 -10.07 -8.24
N LEU A 17 4.04 -9.70 -7.05
CA LEU A 17 4.83 -9.10 -5.97
C LEU A 17 5.33 -10.11 -4.94
N GLU A 18 5.02 -11.39 -5.09
CA GLU A 18 5.47 -12.49 -4.22
C GLU A 18 7.00 -12.50 -4.04
N ASN A 19 7.74 -12.19 -5.11
CA ASN A 19 9.19 -12.06 -5.05
C ASN A 19 9.62 -10.69 -4.50
N PRO A 20 10.57 -10.61 -3.56
CA PRO A 20 10.96 -9.37 -2.88
C PRO A 20 11.80 -8.38 -3.73
N GLY A 21 12.14 -8.71 -4.98
CA GLY A 21 13.02 -7.91 -5.88
C GLY A 21 12.40 -6.61 -6.41
N ILE A 22 12.64 -6.16 -7.63
CA ILE A 22 11.74 -5.18 -8.30
C ILE A 22 10.99 -5.99 -9.36
N PRO A 23 9.65 -5.89 -9.47
CA PRO A 23 8.92 -6.71 -10.44
C PRO A 23 9.33 -6.27 -11.86
N ASP A 24 9.45 -7.24 -12.77
CA ASP A 24 9.74 -6.96 -14.18
C ASP A 24 8.47 -6.46 -14.87
N VAL A 25 8.27 -5.14 -14.81
CA VAL A 25 7.11 -4.44 -15.37
C VAL A 25 7.57 -3.31 -16.28
N ARG A 26 6.73 -2.96 -17.25
CA ARG A 26 7.03 -1.88 -18.20
C ARG A 26 7.25 -0.52 -17.52
N SER A 27 6.46 -0.20 -16.49
CA SER A 27 6.59 1.03 -15.69
C SER A 27 6.25 0.73 -14.22
N PRO A 28 7.25 0.83 -13.33
CA PRO A 28 7.02 0.74 -11.89
C PRO A 28 6.08 1.81 -11.35
N GLU A 29 6.13 3.04 -11.89
CA GLU A 29 5.33 4.18 -11.44
C GLU A 29 3.84 3.98 -11.74
N GLN A 30 3.53 3.53 -12.96
CA GLN A 30 2.16 3.16 -13.34
C GLN A 30 1.66 1.96 -12.53
N THR A 31 2.57 1.05 -12.17
CA THR A 31 2.26 -0.11 -11.34
C THR A 31 1.84 0.31 -9.93
N VAL A 32 2.62 1.20 -9.30
CA VAL A 32 2.29 1.82 -8.00
C VAL A 32 0.93 2.52 -8.06
N THR A 33 0.72 3.36 -9.08
CA THR A 33 -0.54 4.09 -9.26
C THR A 33 -1.75 3.14 -9.40
N SER A 34 -1.61 2.09 -10.21
CA SER A 34 -2.68 1.11 -10.43
C SER A 34 -3.03 0.35 -9.15
N LEU A 35 -2.04 -0.02 -8.35
CA LEU A 35 -2.24 -0.69 -7.07
C LEU A 35 -2.86 0.22 -6.01
N GLN A 36 -2.51 1.50 -5.99
CA GLN A 36 -3.13 2.51 -5.13
C GLN A 36 -4.62 2.73 -5.47
N LEU A 37 -4.95 2.71 -6.76
CA LEU A 37 -6.35 2.77 -7.22
C LEU A 37 -7.15 1.54 -6.77
N LEU A 38 -6.58 0.33 -6.90
CA LEU A 38 -7.21 -0.91 -6.41
C LEU A 38 -7.52 -0.82 -4.91
N ALA A 39 -6.55 -0.43 -4.10
CA ALA A 39 -6.72 -0.27 -2.65
C ALA A 39 -7.82 0.76 -2.31
N SER A 40 -7.84 1.88 -3.03
CA SER A 40 -8.84 2.93 -2.85
C SER A 40 -10.24 2.47 -3.25
N LEU A 41 -10.37 1.69 -4.32
CA LEU A 41 -11.64 1.11 -4.78
C LEU A 41 -12.21 0.12 -3.76
N TYR A 42 -11.38 -0.74 -3.18
CA TYR A 42 -11.81 -1.63 -2.10
C TYR A 42 -12.28 -0.86 -0.87
N ARG A 43 -11.57 0.21 -0.48
CA ARG A 43 -12.00 1.07 0.63
C ARG A 43 -13.36 1.71 0.35
N LEU A 44 -13.57 2.24 -0.85
CA LEU A 44 -14.84 2.86 -1.26
C LEU A 44 -16.00 1.85 -1.32
N GLN A 45 -15.72 0.58 -1.59
CA GLN A 45 -16.70 -0.51 -1.58
C GLN A 45 -16.91 -1.15 -0.21
N ALA A 46 -16.37 -0.56 0.87
CA ALA A 46 -16.43 -1.10 2.21
C ALA A 46 -15.92 -2.57 2.28
N GLN A 47 -14.85 -2.86 1.54
CA GLN A 47 -14.11 -4.13 1.57
C GLN A 47 -12.77 -3.91 2.29
N PRO A 48 -12.78 -3.73 3.63
CA PRO A 48 -11.62 -3.25 4.36
C PRO A 48 -10.45 -4.24 4.36
N LEU A 49 -10.73 -5.55 4.33
CA LEU A 49 -9.66 -6.57 4.36
C LEU A 49 -8.83 -6.54 3.06
N GLN A 50 -9.51 -6.46 1.91
CA GLN A 50 -8.85 -6.36 0.61
C GLN A 50 -8.14 -5.01 0.43
N ALA A 51 -8.69 -3.93 1.00
CA ALA A 51 -8.02 -2.64 1.03
C ALA A 51 -6.73 -2.68 1.87
N LEU A 52 -6.76 -3.30 3.06
CA LEU A 52 -5.55 -3.51 3.89
C LEU A 52 -4.49 -4.29 3.12
N GLU A 53 -4.86 -5.42 2.51
CA GLU A 53 -3.94 -6.23 1.72
C GLU A 53 -3.33 -5.45 0.55
N SER A 54 -4.16 -4.69 -0.17
CA SER A 54 -3.71 -3.87 -1.31
C SER A 54 -2.75 -2.76 -0.87
N PHE A 55 -3.02 -2.07 0.24
CA PHE A 55 -2.11 -1.04 0.77
C PHE A 55 -0.81 -1.64 1.32
N GLN A 56 -0.82 -2.86 1.87
CA GLN A 56 0.40 -3.57 2.26
C GLN A 56 1.28 -3.91 1.05
N LEU A 57 0.68 -4.39 -0.04
CA LEU A 57 1.38 -4.61 -1.31
C LEU A 57 1.97 -3.31 -1.86
N LEU A 58 1.18 -2.23 -1.84
CA LEU A 58 1.62 -0.89 -2.29
C LEU A 58 2.83 -0.42 -1.49
N ARG A 59 2.75 -0.46 -0.15
CA ARG A 59 3.86 -0.12 0.74
C ARG A 59 5.11 -0.93 0.42
N SER A 60 4.96 -2.24 0.24
CA SER A 60 6.09 -3.11 -0.10
C SER A 60 6.73 -2.72 -1.42
N LEU A 61 5.92 -2.42 -2.45
CA LEU A 61 6.42 -2.02 -3.76
C LEU A 61 7.13 -0.66 -3.71
N CYS A 62 6.53 0.35 -3.09
CA CYS A 62 7.17 1.66 -2.91
C CYS A 62 8.53 1.53 -2.21
N ARG A 63 8.62 0.74 -1.13
CA ARG A 63 9.90 0.46 -0.45
C ARG A 63 10.93 -0.21 -1.36
N ARG A 64 10.52 -1.17 -2.20
CA ARG A 64 11.41 -1.84 -3.17
C ARG A 64 11.94 -0.89 -4.23
N LEU A 65 11.16 0.14 -4.58
CA LEU A 65 11.52 1.18 -5.56
C LEU A 65 12.30 2.36 -4.95
N GLY A 66 12.50 2.39 -3.63
CA GLY A 66 13.08 3.55 -2.94
C GLY A 66 12.13 4.75 -2.81
N ASP A 67 10.85 4.58 -3.10
CA ASP A 67 9.83 5.62 -2.93
C ASP A 67 9.38 5.67 -1.46
N HIS A 68 10.12 6.42 -0.65
CA HIS A 68 9.80 6.63 0.77
C HIS A 68 8.48 7.36 0.97
N SER A 69 8.14 8.30 0.07
CA SER A 69 6.92 9.10 0.15
C SER A 69 5.66 8.26 -0.07
N GLY A 70 5.65 7.40 -1.10
CA GLY A 70 4.55 6.48 -1.37
C GLY A 70 4.42 5.40 -0.31
N ALA A 71 5.54 4.93 0.25
CA ALA A 71 5.52 4.00 1.39
C ALA A 71 4.88 4.64 2.63
N ALA A 72 5.21 5.90 2.92
CA ALA A 72 4.64 6.67 4.02
C ALA A 72 3.13 6.94 3.84
N ASP A 73 2.69 7.30 2.63
CA ASP A 73 1.24 7.43 2.34
C ASP A 73 0.54 6.09 2.57
N ALA A 74 1.07 4.99 2.04
CA ALA A 74 0.48 3.66 2.24
C ALA A 74 0.37 3.28 3.73
N LEU A 75 1.37 3.59 4.55
CA LEU A 75 1.34 3.42 6.01
C LEU A 75 0.23 4.25 6.66
N CYS A 76 0.09 5.52 6.28
CA CYS A 76 -1.00 6.39 6.74
C CYS A 76 -2.38 5.79 6.39
N GLN A 77 -2.53 5.26 5.17
CA GLN A 77 -3.77 4.62 4.73
C GLN A 77 -4.11 3.37 5.56
N LEU A 78 -3.10 2.52 5.85
CA LEU A 78 -3.27 1.33 6.68
C LEU A 78 -3.69 1.69 8.10
N ALA A 79 -2.98 2.61 8.74
CA ALA A 79 -3.30 3.06 10.10
C ALA A 79 -4.71 3.63 10.17
N ARG A 80 -5.09 4.49 9.21
CA ARG A 80 -6.44 5.06 9.15
C ARG A 80 -7.51 3.98 9.00
N LEU A 81 -7.30 3.00 8.13
CA LEU A 81 -8.27 1.94 7.91
C LEU A 81 -8.44 1.06 9.15
N LEU A 82 -7.36 0.76 9.87
CA LEU A 82 -7.41 0.00 11.13
C LEU A 82 -8.10 0.76 12.25
N LEU A 83 -7.92 2.08 12.34
CA LEU A 83 -8.66 2.92 13.28
C LEU A 83 -10.16 2.92 12.96
N GLN A 84 -10.55 2.95 11.69
CA GLN A 84 -11.95 2.83 11.26
C GLN A 84 -12.56 1.46 11.60
N LEU A 85 -11.74 0.42 11.69
CA LEU A 85 -12.13 -0.93 12.10
C LEU A 85 -12.03 -1.15 13.62
N GLU A 86 -11.83 -0.08 14.40
CA GLU A 86 -11.67 -0.15 15.86
C GLU A 86 -10.51 -1.07 16.31
N CYS A 87 -9.45 -1.15 15.49
CA CYS A 87 -8.23 -1.93 15.73
C CYS A 87 -7.01 -1.03 16.01
N PRO A 88 -7.01 -0.20 17.07
CA PRO A 88 -5.96 0.80 17.29
C PRO A 88 -4.58 0.20 17.59
N SER A 89 -4.52 -0.97 18.23
CA SER A 89 -3.25 -1.66 18.51
C SER A 89 -2.53 -2.08 17.22
N GLN A 90 -3.27 -2.50 16.20
CA GLN A 90 -2.71 -2.81 14.88
C GLN A 90 -2.33 -1.52 14.12
N ALA A 91 -3.15 -0.47 14.24
CA ALA A 91 -2.84 0.83 13.63
C ALA A 91 -1.52 1.41 14.15
N GLN A 92 -1.27 1.25 15.46
CA GLN A 92 -0.06 1.73 16.12
C GLN A 92 1.22 1.16 15.49
N VAL A 93 1.23 -0.12 15.12
CA VAL A 93 2.39 -0.75 14.44
C VAL A 93 2.77 -0.01 13.15
N PHE A 94 1.77 0.42 12.36
CA PHE A 94 2.03 1.14 11.12
C PHE A 94 2.42 2.60 11.36
N LEU A 95 1.92 3.23 12.42
CA LEU A 95 2.32 4.59 12.82
C LEU A 95 3.76 4.60 13.33
N GLU A 96 4.16 3.61 14.12
CA GLU A 96 5.55 3.46 14.59
C GLU A 96 6.50 3.22 13.40
N GLU A 97 6.12 2.39 12.42
CA GLU A 97 6.90 2.23 11.19
C GLU A 97 7.04 3.54 10.39
N LEU A 98 5.97 4.36 10.36
CA LEU A 98 5.97 5.66 9.69
C LEU A 98 6.90 6.66 10.38
N GLU A 99 6.92 6.69 11.72
CA GLU A 99 7.82 7.56 12.50
C GLU A 99 9.29 7.19 12.32
N LEU A 100 9.57 5.91 12.07
CA LEU A 100 10.91 5.41 11.79
C LEU A 100 11.32 5.59 10.33
N CYS A 101 10.39 5.90 9.42
CA CYS A 101 10.74 6.31 8.08
C CYS A 101 11.51 7.63 8.17
N PRO A 102 12.72 7.74 7.60
CA PRO A 102 13.45 8.99 7.62
C PRO A 102 12.57 10.05 6.97
N ALA A 103 12.23 11.10 7.72
CA ALA A 103 11.87 12.36 7.08
C ALA A 103 13.08 12.68 6.21
N GLU A 104 12.93 12.65 4.89
CA GLU A 104 13.94 13.24 4.05
C GLU A 104 14.03 14.69 4.50
N ALA A 105 15.05 14.97 5.30
CA ALA A 105 15.29 16.27 5.86
C ALA A 105 15.44 17.20 4.67
N GLU A 106 14.56 18.19 4.61
CA GLU A 106 14.73 19.36 3.79
C GLU A 106 16.18 19.86 3.94
N GLY A 107 16.89 19.95 2.82
CA GLY A 107 18.15 20.68 2.74
C GLY A 107 19.43 19.84 2.78
N SER A 108 20.04 19.71 1.61
CA SER A 108 21.48 19.97 1.49
C SER A 108 21.69 20.81 0.23
N GLU A 109 22.46 21.86 0.43
CA GLU A 109 22.63 23.11 -0.34
C GLU A 109 22.99 22.98 -1.82
#